data_AF-A0A1Y1Q936-F1
#
_entry.id   AF-A0A1Y1Q936-F1
#
_cell.length_a   1.000
_cell.length_b   1.000
_cell.length_c   1.000
_cell.angle_alpha   90.00
_cell.angle_beta   90.00
_cell.angle_gamma   90.00
#
_symmetry.space_group_name_H-M   'P 1'
#
loop_
_entity.id
_entity.type
_entity.pdbx_description
1 polymer ?
#
loop_
_entity_poly.entity_id
_entity_poly.type
_entity_poly.pdbx_seq_one_letter_code
_entity_poly.pdbx_strand_id
1 'polypeptide(L)'
;MLETSIEHKSERVVSRVSPNVKALLEQAASWAGFSSVNQFIVQSAVREAERIVQQEQVIRLSLRDTYAFLDALEHPPAPNAALLRAVKRYRDSVIVE
;
A
#
# COMPACT_ATOMS: atom_id res chain seq x y z
N MET A 1 1.75 32.22 19.36
CA MET A 1 1.20 30.85 19.39
C MET A 1 0.23 30.77 18.22
N LEU A 2 0.69 30.33 17.04
CA LEU A 2 -0.21 30.18 15.89
C LEU A 2 -0.91 28.83 16.01
N GLU A 3 -2.19 28.85 16.32
CA GLU A 3 -3.09 27.72 16.10
C GLU A 3 -3.32 27.62 14.59
N THR A 4 -2.53 26.77 13.93
CA THR A 4 -2.78 26.42 12.53
C THR A 4 -3.97 25.46 12.52
N SER A 5 -5.18 26.00 12.37
CA SER A 5 -6.37 25.22 12.04
C SER A 5 -6.12 24.52 10.72
N ILE A 6 -5.81 23.22 10.76
CA ILE A 6 -5.74 22.38 9.57
C ILE A 6 -7.18 22.31 9.03
N GLU A 7 -7.47 23.03 7.95
CA GLU A 7 -8.67 22.77 7.17
C GLU A 7 -8.63 21.32 6.67
N HIS A 8 -9.42 20.46 7.27
CA HIS A 8 -9.65 19.11 6.74
C HIS A 8 -10.48 19.23 5.45
N LYS A 9 -9.79 19.41 4.32
CA LYS A 9 -10.42 19.38 3.00
C LYS A 9 -10.97 17.98 2.74
N SER A 10 -12.26 17.80 3.03
CA SER A 10 -12.97 16.54 2.80
C SER A 10 -13.28 16.40 1.31
N GLU A 11 -12.82 15.31 0.70
CA GLU A 11 -13.23 14.92 -0.65
C GLU A 11 -14.42 13.96 -0.60
N ARG A 12 -15.35 14.08 -1.56
CA ARG A 12 -16.57 13.26 -1.61
C ARG A 12 -16.41 12.13 -2.61
N VAL A 13 -16.51 10.90 -2.13
CA VAL A 13 -16.62 9.70 -2.97
C VAL A 13 -18.09 9.48 -3.32
N VAL A 14 -18.42 9.43 -4.61
CA VAL A 14 -19.78 9.17 -5.11
C VAL A 14 -19.75 7.93 -5.99
N SER A 15 -20.65 6.99 -5.73
CA SER A 15 -20.83 5.80 -6.56
C SER A 15 -22.30 5.48 -6.76
N ARG A 16 -22.63 4.90 -7.91
CA ARG A 16 -23.98 4.41 -8.23
C ARG A 16 -24.00 2.90 -8.00
N VAL A 17 -25.01 2.43 -7.28
CA VAL A 17 -25.22 1.00 -7.01
C VAL A 17 -26.63 0.60 -7.43
N SER A 18 -26.81 -0.66 -7.79
CA SER A 18 -28.14 -1.20 -8.05
C SER A 18 -28.94 -1.34 -6.74
N PRO A 19 -30.28 -1.43 -6.81
CA PRO A 19 -31.11 -1.62 -5.61
C PRO A 19 -30.73 -2.86 -4.81
N ASN A 20 -30.38 -3.97 -5.49
CA ASN A 20 -29.97 -5.21 -4.84
C ASN A 20 -28.65 -5.05 -4.07
N VAL A 21 -27.68 -4.32 -4.64
CA VAL A 21 -26.42 -4.03 -3.96
C VAL A 21 -26.66 -3.12 -2.76
N LYS A 22 -27.53 -2.11 -2.89
CA LYS A 22 -27.89 -1.24 -1.77
C LYS A 22 -28.50 -2.04 -0.60
N ALA A 23 -29.45 -2.93 -0.88
CA ALA A 23 -30.08 -3.77 0.14
C ALA A 23 -29.06 -4.68 0.85
N LEU A 24 -28.13 -5.26 0.10
CA LEU A 24 -27.04 -6.07 0.66
C LEU A 24 -26.13 -5.24 1.60
N LEU A 25 -25.75 -4.02 1.17
CA LEU A 25 -24.91 -3.14 1.98
C LEU A 25 -25.63 -2.67 3.26
N GLU A 26 -26.94 -2.42 3.20
CA GLU A 26 -27.78 -2.11 4.37
C GLU A 26 -27.82 -3.25 5.38
N GLN A 27 -28.06 -4.47 4.89
CA GLN A 27 -28.08 -5.67 5.72
C GLN A 27 -26.71 -5.93 6.37
N ALA A 28 -25.63 -5.85 5.60
CA ALA A 28 -24.28 -6.05 6.10
C ALA A 28 -23.88 -4.97 7.12
N ALA A 29 -24.23 -3.70 6.87
CA ALA A 29 -23.98 -2.61 7.80
C ALA A 29 -24.70 -2.82 9.14
N SER A 30 -25.96 -3.27 9.10
CA SER A 30 -26.74 -3.58 10.30
C SER A 30 -26.11 -4.72 11.10
N TRP A 31 -25.74 -5.82 10.45
CA TRP A 31 -25.14 -6.98 11.11
C TRP A 31 -23.77 -6.70 11.70
N ALA A 32 -22.96 -5.88 11.02
CA ALA A 32 -21.63 -5.51 11.48
C ALA A 32 -21.65 -4.32 12.48
N GLY A 33 -22.83 -3.83 12.88
CA GLY A 33 -22.98 -2.81 13.91
C GLY A 33 -22.63 -1.38 13.48
N PHE A 34 -22.65 -1.07 12.18
CA PHE A 34 -22.42 0.28 11.69
C PHE A 34 -23.67 1.15 11.82
N SER A 35 -23.47 2.41 12.22
CA SER A 35 -24.56 3.39 12.38
C SER A 35 -25.21 3.81 11.04
N SER A 36 -24.50 3.62 9.93
CA SER A 36 -25.01 3.92 8.59
C SER A 36 -24.30 3.09 7.52
N VAL A 37 -24.97 2.92 6.37
CA VAL A 37 -24.39 2.32 5.17
C VAL A 37 -23.16 3.08 4.70
N ASN A 38 -23.17 4.40 4.79
CA ASN A 38 -22.05 5.22 4.34
C ASN A 38 -20.81 4.99 5.20
N GLN A 39 -20.98 4.88 6.53
CA GLN A 39 -19.90 4.52 7.44
C GLN A 39 -19.35 3.12 7.12
N PHE A 40 -20.23 2.15 6.85
CA PHE A 40 -19.84 0.80 6.45
C PHE A 40 -19.02 0.79 5.15
N ILE A 41 -19.45 1.52 4.12
CA ILE A 41 -18.77 1.61 2.83
C ILE A 41 -17.38 2.20 3.02
N VAL A 42 -17.27 3.36 3.68
CA VAL A 42 -15.97 4.04 3.87
C VAL A 42 -15.01 3.14 4.64
N GLN A 43 -15.44 2.56 5.75
CA GLN A 43 -14.58 1.71 6.58
C GLN A 43 -14.16 0.42 5.86
N SER A 44 -15.06 -0.15 5.05
CA SER A 44 -14.74 -1.35 4.26
C SER A 44 -13.79 -1.04 3.11
N ALA A 45 -13.97 0.09 2.43
CA ALA A 45 -13.06 0.54 1.38
C ALA A 45 -11.67 0.86 1.93
N VAL A 46 -11.57 1.50 3.09
CA VAL A 46 -10.28 1.78 3.75
C VAL A 46 -9.56 0.49 4.10
N ARG A 47 -10.22 -0.46 4.78
CA ARG A 47 -9.61 -1.75 5.11
C ARG A 47 -9.10 -2.50 3.88
N GLU A 48 -9.88 -2.50 2.80
CA GLU A 48 -9.48 -3.18 1.58
C GLU A 48 -8.31 -2.48 0.88
N ALA A 49 -8.31 -1.14 0.87
CA ALA A 49 -7.19 -0.36 0.35
C ALA A 49 -5.91 -0.62 1.15
N GLU A 50 -5.98 -0.61 2.48
CA GLU A 50 -4.84 -0.95 3.36
C GLU A 50 -4.32 -2.36 3.08
N ARG A 51 -5.22 -3.34 2.93
CA ARG A 51 -4.86 -4.73 2.61
C ARG A 51 -4.11 -4.82 1.27
N ILE A 52 -4.60 -4.15 0.23
CA ILE A 52 -3.97 -4.14 -1.10
C ILE A 52 -2.60 -3.46 -1.04
N VAL A 53 -2.51 -2.28 -0.40
CA VAL A 53 -1.25 -1.54 -0.26
C VAL A 53 -0.21 -2.36 0.50
N GLN A 54 -0.61 -3.01 1.60
CA GLN A 54 0.29 -3.87 2.37
C GLN A 54 0.74 -5.10 1.57
N GLN A 55 -0.12 -5.67 0.73
CA GLN A 55 0.26 -6.81 -0.10
C GLN A 55 1.36 -6.45 -1.12
N GLU A 56 1.29 -5.26 -1.72
CA GLU A 56 2.27 -4.82 -2.72
C GLU A 56 3.57 -4.30 -2.09
N GLN A 57 3.51 -3.75 -0.87
CA GLN A 57 4.66 -3.11 -0.23
C GLN A 57 5.44 -4.00 0.75
N VAL A 58 4.87 -5.14 1.18
CA VAL A 58 5.51 -5.99 2.20
C VAL A 58 6.13 -7.23 1.55
N ILE A 59 7.46 -7.30 1.61
CA ILE A 59 8.20 -8.53 1.29
C ILE A 59 8.11 -9.46 2.51
N ARG A 60 7.38 -10.58 2.35
CA ARG A 60 7.31 -11.64 3.37
C ARG A 60 8.43 -12.64 3.14
N LEU A 61 9.38 -12.69 4.06
CA LEU A 61 10.51 -13.62 4.03
C LEU A 61 10.20 -14.86 4.86
N SER A 62 10.64 -16.04 4.40
CA SER A 62 10.73 -17.21 5.27
C SER A 62 11.84 -17.00 6.30
N LEU A 63 11.86 -17.80 7.38
CA LEU A 63 12.92 -17.68 8.39
C LEU A 63 14.32 -17.83 7.76
N ARG A 64 14.47 -18.74 6.78
CA ARG A 64 15.73 -18.92 6.04
C ARG A 64 16.11 -17.66 5.27
N ASP A 65 15.15 -17.06 4.57
CA ASP A 65 15.41 -15.86 3.76
C ASP A 65 15.67 -14.65 4.66
N THR A 66 15.03 -14.57 5.83
CA THR A 66 15.32 -13.56 6.85
C THR A 66 16.77 -13.64 7.30
N TYR A 67 17.28 -14.83 7.62
CA TYR A 67 18.69 -14.99 7.99
C TYR A 67 19.63 -14.58 6.86
N ALA A 68 19.36 -15.02 5.63
CA ALA A 68 20.16 -14.63 4.46
C ALA A 68 20.12 -13.11 4.20
N PHE A 69 18.96 -12.48 4.40
CA PHE A 69 18.79 -11.04 4.24
C PHE A 69 19.55 -10.25 5.32
N LEU A 70 19.44 -10.65 6.58
CA LEU A 70 20.16 -10.02 7.69
C LEU A 70 21.67 -10.18 7.55
N ASP A 71 22.15 -11.37 7.19
CA ASP A 71 23.57 -11.61 6.94
C ASP A 71 24.09 -10.74 5.80
N ALA A 72 23.32 -10.55 4.73
CA ALA A 72 23.70 -9.64 3.63
C ALA A 72 23.72 -8.15 4.03
N LEU A 73 22.97 -7.76 5.07
CA LEU A 73 23.02 -6.39 5.62
C LEU A 73 24.22 -6.19 6.55
N GLU A 74 24.52 -7.17 7.40
CA GLU A 74 25.66 -7.13 8.34
C GLU A 74 27.00 -7.34 7.63
N HIS A 75 27.03 -8.22 6.63
CA HIS A 75 28.20 -8.62 5.86
C HIS A 75 27.96 -8.40 4.35
N PRO A 76 27.89 -7.13 3.90
CA PRO A 76 27.55 -6.83 2.51
C PRO A 76 28.58 -7.45 1.54
N PRO A 77 28.17 -8.31 0.60
CA PRO A 77 29.09 -8.95 -0.33
C PRO A 77 29.61 -7.95 -1.37
N ALA A 78 30.83 -8.19 -1.86
CA ALA A 78 31.39 -7.37 -2.94
C ALA A 78 30.57 -7.53 -4.24
N PRO A 79 30.37 -6.45 -5.01
CA PRO A 79 29.71 -6.52 -6.31
C PRO A 79 30.38 -7.52 -7.26
N ASN A 80 29.60 -8.40 -7.86
CA ASN A 80 30.14 -9.36 -8.82
C ASN A 80 30.45 -8.70 -10.19
N ALA A 81 31.23 -9.39 -11.02
CA ALA A 81 31.64 -8.87 -12.33
C ALA A 81 30.45 -8.56 -13.27
N ALA A 82 29.31 -9.26 -13.13
CA ALA A 82 28.12 -9.00 -13.92
C ALA A 82 27.44 -7.67 -13.52
N LEU A 83 27.29 -7.43 -12.21
CA LEU A 83 26.74 -6.19 -11.65
C LEU A 83 27.62 -5.00 -12.03
N LEU A 84 28.95 -5.13 -11.92
CA LEU A 84 29.89 -4.09 -12.35
C LEU A 84 29.75 -3.73 -13.84
N ARG A 85 29.59 -4.73 -14.71
CA ARG A 85 29.34 -4.50 -16.14
C ARG A 85 27.99 -3.81 -16.39
N ALA A 86 26.94 -4.19 -15.67
CA ALA A 86 25.61 -3.58 -15.80
C ALA A 86 25.62 -2.10 -15.39
N VAL A 87 26.27 -1.78 -14.27
CA VAL A 87 26.46 -0.40 -13.78
C VAL A 87 27.23 0.44 -14.80
N LYS A 88 28.30 -0.12 -15.40
CA LYS A 88 29.06 0.58 -16.46
C LYS A 88 28.16 0.92 -17.64
N ARG A 89 27.42 -0.05 -18.18
CA ARG A 89 26.48 0.18 -19.30
C ARG A 89 25.43 1.24 -18.97
N TYR A 90 24.86 1.20 -17.76
CA TYR A 90 23.87 2.18 -17.32
C TYR A 90 24.45 3.60 -17.32
N ARG A 91 25.66 3.79 -16.76
CA ARG A 91 26.34 5.09 -16.76
C ARG A 91 26.62 5.59 -18.17
N ASP A 92 27.08 4.71 -19.05
CA ASP A 92 27.34 5.05 -20.46
C ASP A 92 26.04 5.45 -21.20
N SER A 93 24.88 4.91 -20.79
CA SER A 93 23.57 5.26 -21.38
C SER A 93 22.90 6.50 -20.77
N VAL A 94 23.26 6.88 -19.54
CA VAL A 94 22.66 8.04 -18.83
C VAL A 94 23.48 9.32 -19.00
N ILE A 95 24.73 9.23 -19.46
CA ILE A 95 25.59 10.40 -19.75
C ILE A 95 25.42 10.89 -21.21
N VAL A 96 24.41 10.41 -21.94
CA VAL A 96 24.05 10.95 -23.27
C VAL A 96 22.81 11.86 -23.14
N GLU A 97 23.00 13.03 -22.52
CA GLU A 97 22.17 14.23 -22.72
C GLU A 97 23.06 15.47 -22.66
#